data_AF-A0A7X9TBR9-F1
#
_entry.id   AF-A0A7X9TBR9-F1
#
_cell.length_a   1.000
_cell.length_b   1.000
_cell.length_c   1.000
_cell.angle_alpha   90.00
_cell.angle_beta   90.00
_cell.angle_gamma   90.00
#
_symmetry.space_group_name_H-M   'P 1'
#
loop_
_entity.id
_entity.type
_entity.pdbx_description
1 polymer ?
#
loop_
_entity_poly.entity_id
_entity_poly.type
_entity_poly.pdbx_seq_one_letter_code
_entity_poly.pdbx_strand_id
1 'polypeptide(L)'
;MNINIKGLSRIVGASAATVAASVFAPTLALAEMPSGPDLLLPKPAEFIPALIAFLVIWFVLAKLAWPSILGMMEKRQKKIQDDLDSAAESKAKAAEEAKSYEQAIRDAHKEADKIVAQAKREAEEERSQILAKAQREASDIITKSHGAVESERKKAMIELSSSVVDLSVEIASKVIGNELSEEQQRKLAEKYLAEVSVPDER
;
A
#
# COMPACT_ATOMS: atom_id res chain seq x y z
N MET A 1 44.91 -27.95 -4.82
CA MET A 1 44.61 -29.37 -4.55
C MET A 1 43.63 -29.81 -5.63
N ASN A 2 43.88 -30.78 -6.51
CA ASN A 2 44.94 -31.76 -6.63
C ASN A 2 44.97 -32.19 -8.11
N ILE A 3 46.17 -32.46 -8.61
CA ILE A 3 46.41 -33.10 -9.90
C ILE A 3 45.98 -34.56 -9.77
N ASN A 4 45.33 -35.17 -10.77
CA ASN A 4 45.56 -36.59 -11.02
C ASN A 4 45.29 -37.04 -12.46
N ILE A 5 46.20 -37.92 -12.88
CA ILE A 5 46.41 -38.52 -14.20
C ILE A 5 46.20 -40.03 -14.02
N LYS A 6 45.94 -40.73 -15.14
CA LYS A 6 45.84 -42.19 -15.37
C LYS A 6 44.38 -42.68 -15.38
N GLY A 7 43.96 -43.52 -16.33
CA GLY A 7 44.68 -44.18 -17.40
C GLY A 7 43.86 -45.36 -17.93
N LEU A 8 44.36 -45.93 -19.03
CA LEU A 8 44.21 -47.33 -19.45
C LEU A 8 42.79 -47.93 -19.65
N SER A 9 42.46 -48.04 -20.94
CA SER A 9 42.48 -49.31 -21.68
C SER A 9 41.24 -50.21 -21.71
N ARG A 10 41.10 -50.84 -22.90
CA ARG A 10 40.61 -52.21 -23.16
C ARG A 10 39.07 -52.35 -23.16
N ILE A 11 38.41 -53.09 -24.06
CA ILE A 11 38.80 -54.19 -24.93
C ILE A 11 37.62 -54.53 -25.87
N VAL A 12 37.94 -54.94 -27.12
CA VAL A 12 37.29 -55.99 -27.96
C VAL A 12 35.88 -55.73 -28.50
N GLY A 13 35.56 -56.00 -29.77
CA GLY A 13 36.20 -56.71 -30.89
C GLY A 13 35.15 -56.82 -32.02
N ALA A 14 35.27 -57.57 -33.11
CA ALA A 14 36.32 -58.27 -33.84
C ALA A 14 35.62 -58.82 -35.11
N SER A 15 36.21 -58.62 -36.28
CA SER A 15 36.10 -59.46 -37.51
C SER A 15 36.95 -58.77 -38.58
N ALA A 16 38.26 -59.00 -38.68
CA ALA A 16 38.98 -60.20 -39.15
C ALA A 16 38.82 -60.45 -40.66
N ALA A 17 39.84 -60.04 -41.44
CA ALA A 17 40.55 -60.82 -42.46
C ALA A 17 41.54 -59.89 -43.19
N THR A 18 42.77 -59.68 -42.71
CA THR A 18 43.99 -60.41 -43.13
C THR A 18 44.17 -60.62 -44.64
N VAL A 19 44.93 -59.72 -45.27
CA VAL A 19 46.09 -60.07 -46.13
C VAL A 19 47.16 -59.03 -45.77
N ALA A 20 47.96 -59.26 -44.72
CA ALA A 20 49.24 -59.95 -44.77
C ALA A 20 50.18 -59.36 -45.84
N ALA A 21 51.21 -58.68 -45.35
CA ALA A 21 52.34 -58.17 -46.11
C ALA A 21 53.01 -59.26 -46.95
N SER A 22 53.19 -59.02 -48.24
CA SER A 22 54.27 -59.64 -49.01
C SER A 22 54.63 -58.76 -50.21
N VAL A 23 55.86 -58.26 -50.17
CA VAL A 23 56.65 -57.75 -51.30
C VAL A 23 56.24 -56.37 -51.84
N PHE A 24 56.83 -55.31 -51.29
CA PHE A 24 57.24 -54.17 -52.11
C PHE A 24 58.77 -54.10 -52.10
N ALA A 25 59.37 -55.05 -52.80
CA ALA A 25 60.70 -54.83 -53.38
C ALA A 25 60.54 -53.74 -54.46
N PRO A 26 61.44 -52.74 -54.54
CA PRO A 26 61.48 -51.82 -55.66
C PRO A 26 62.18 -52.54 -56.80
N THR A 27 61.44 -53.40 -57.51
CA THR A 27 61.92 -54.06 -58.72
C THR A 27 61.02 -53.67 -59.88
N LEU A 28 61.38 -52.57 -60.52
CA LEU A 28 61.46 -52.49 -61.97
C LEU A 28 60.26 -53.08 -62.74
N ALA A 29 59.15 -52.35 -62.70
CA ALA A 29 58.15 -52.37 -63.76
C ALA A 29 58.11 -50.97 -64.39
N LEU A 30 59.20 -50.64 -65.09
CA LEU A 30 59.23 -49.55 -66.06
C LEU A 30 58.90 -50.17 -67.43
N ALA A 31 57.61 -50.33 -67.70
CA ALA A 31 56.95 -50.58 -69.00
C ALA A 31 55.53 -51.05 -68.63
N GLU A 32 54.42 -50.36 -68.88
CA GLU A 32 54.07 -49.46 -69.97
C GLU A 32 53.54 -48.13 -69.42
N MET A 33 54.00 -47.01 -69.96
CA MET A 33 53.16 -45.83 -70.06
C MET A 33 52.18 -46.11 -71.21
N PRO A 34 50.86 -46.25 -70.97
CA PRO A 34 49.91 -46.27 -72.06
C PRO A 34 49.81 -44.85 -72.64
N SER A 35 50.72 -44.53 -73.55
CA SER A 35 50.58 -43.39 -74.46
C SER A 35 49.60 -43.77 -75.57
N GLY A 36 48.34 -43.36 -75.41
CA GLY A 36 47.27 -43.53 -76.39
C GLY A 36 45.90 -43.07 -75.86
N PRO A 37 44.87 -42.95 -76.71
CA PRO A 37 43.55 -42.34 -76.39
C PRO A 37 42.76 -43.01 -75.25
N ASP A 38 43.25 -44.13 -74.70
CA ASP A 38 42.73 -44.80 -73.50
C ASP A 38 42.98 -44.02 -72.18
N LEU A 39 43.81 -42.97 -72.18
CA LEU A 39 43.96 -42.06 -71.04
C LEU A 39 42.84 -40.99 -71.00
N LEU A 40 42.20 -40.73 -72.14
CA LEU A 40 41.15 -39.72 -72.29
C LEU A 40 39.74 -40.33 -72.22
N LEU A 41 39.59 -41.64 -72.48
CA LEU A 41 38.32 -42.36 -72.38
C LEU A 41 38.44 -43.53 -71.40
N PRO A 42 37.94 -43.40 -70.16
CA PRO A 42 37.96 -44.50 -69.20
C PRO A 42 37.13 -45.68 -69.73
N LYS A 43 37.61 -46.91 -69.48
CA LYS A 43 36.90 -48.15 -69.82
C LYS A 43 35.49 -48.10 -69.20
N PRO A 44 34.42 -48.46 -69.94
CA PRO A 44 33.04 -48.43 -69.40
C PRO A 44 32.86 -49.32 -68.17
N ALA A 45 33.74 -50.31 -67.98
CA ALA A 45 33.78 -51.19 -66.81
C ALA A 45 34.19 -50.47 -65.50
N GLU A 46 34.97 -49.40 -65.55
CA GLU A 46 35.38 -48.61 -64.37
C GLU A 46 34.41 -47.46 -64.06
N PHE A 47 33.69 -46.98 -65.08
CA PHE A 47 32.69 -45.93 -64.95
C PHE A 47 31.45 -46.39 -64.15
N ILE A 48 30.98 -47.62 -64.34
CA ILE A 48 29.80 -48.17 -63.65
C ILE A 48 29.98 -48.22 -62.11
N PRO A 49 31.05 -48.81 -61.54
CA PRO A 49 31.25 -48.82 -60.09
C PRO A 49 31.51 -47.42 -59.52
N ALA A 50 32.18 -46.53 -60.27
CA ALA A 50 32.36 -45.13 -59.87
C ALA A 50 31.02 -44.38 -59.81
N LEU A 51 30.12 -44.61 -60.77
CA LEU A 51 28.78 -44.04 -60.79
C LEU A 51 27.93 -44.56 -59.63
N ILE A 52 28.02 -45.87 -59.32
CA ILE A 52 27.33 -46.46 -58.16
C ILE A 52 27.85 -45.84 -56.86
N ALA A 53 29.17 -45.72 -56.69
CA ALA A 53 29.76 -45.08 -55.52
C ALA A 53 29.33 -43.61 -55.39
N PHE A 54 29.29 -42.87 -56.50
CA PHE A 54 28.78 -41.50 -56.55
C PHE A 54 27.30 -41.41 -56.15
N LEU A 55 26.45 -42.29 -56.67
CA LEU A 55 25.02 -42.32 -56.33
C LEU A 55 24.78 -42.69 -54.86
N VAL A 56 25.56 -43.62 -54.31
CA VAL A 56 25.49 -43.97 -52.88
C VAL A 56 25.85 -42.77 -52.02
N ILE A 57 26.95 -42.07 -52.33
CA ILE A 57 27.36 -40.86 -51.60
C ILE A 57 26.32 -39.74 -51.77
N TRP A 58 25.80 -39.53 -52.99
CA TRP A 58 24.73 -38.57 -53.25
C TRP A 58 23.52 -38.86 -52.39
N PHE A 59 23.05 -40.11 -52.35
CA PHE A 59 21.85 -40.47 -51.59
C PHE A 59 22.03 -40.24 -50.09
N VAL A 60 23.21 -40.55 -49.55
CA VAL A 60 23.56 -40.28 -48.15
C VAL A 60 23.59 -38.77 -47.88
N LEU A 61 24.19 -37.97 -48.76
CA LEU A 61 24.23 -36.51 -48.62
C LEU A 61 22.83 -35.89 -48.76
N ALA A 62 22.02 -36.33 -49.72
CA ALA A 62 20.67 -35.84 -49.91
C ALA A 62 19.78 -36.16 -48.70
N LYS A 63 19.92 -37.37 -48.13
CA LYS A 63 19.15 -37.78 -46.94
C LYS A 63 19.61 -37.08 -45.66
N LEU A 64 20.89 -36.74 -45.52
CA LEU A 64 21.46 -36.28 -44.24
C LEU A 64 21.80 -34.77 -44.21
N ALA A 65 22.42 -34.24 -45.27
CA ALA A 65 22.85 -32.85 -45.31
C ALA A 65 21.68 -31.90 -45.60
N TRP A 66 20.80 -32.25 -46.55
CA TRP A 66 19.68 -31.42 -46.94
C TRP A 66 18.73 -31.08 -45.77
N PRO A 67 18.22 -32.05 -44.97
CA PRO A 67 17.34 -31.73 -43.86
C PRO A 67 18.06 -30.96 -42.73
N SER A 68 19.36 -31.20 -42.52
CA SER A 68 20.14 -30.48 -41.49
C SER A 68 20.27 -28.99 -41.81
N ILE A 69 20.52 -28.65 -43.09
CA ILE A 69 20.66 -27.27 -43.55
C ILE A 69 19.31 -26.52 -43.51
N LEU A 70 18.24 -27.15 -44.01
CA LEU A 70 16.88 -26.59 -43.95
C LEU A 70 16.43 -26.39 -42.50
N GLY A 71 16.65 -27.38 -41.63
CA GLY A 71 16.31 -27.28 -40.21
C GLY A 71 17.06 -26.16 -39.48
N MET A 72 18.32 -25.89 -39.85
CA MET A 72 19.06 -24.74 -39.28
C MET A 72 18.46 -23.40 -39.73
N MET A 73 18.10 -23.26 -41.00
CA MET A 73 17.48 -22.04 -41.53
C MET A 73 16.10 -21.80 -40.92
N GLU A 74 15.26 -22.84 -40.85
CA GLU A 74 13.94 -22.77 -40.23
C GLU A 74 14.04 -22.44 -38.74
N LYS A 75 14.99 -23.04 -38.01
CA LYS A 75 15.23 -22.70 -36.60
C LYS A 75 15.66 -21.25 -36.41
N ARG A 76 16.50 -20.71 -37.31
CA ARG A 76 16.88 -19.29 -37.28
C ARG A 76 15.70 -18.38 -37.58
N GLN A 77 14.93 -18.69 -38.62
CA GLN A 77 13.73 -17.94 -38.99
C GLN A 77 12.72 -17.93 -37.85
N LYS A 78 12.41 -19.10 -37.29
CA LYS A 78 11.50 -19.24 -36.16
C LYS A 78 11.99 -18.46 -34.93
N LYS A 79 13.28 -18.57 -34.59
CA LYS A 79 13.83 -17.80 -33.46
C LYS A 79 13.68 -16.29 -33.67
N ILE A 80 13.95 -15.78 -34.88
CA ILE A 80 13.80 -14.36 -35.18
C ILE A 80 12.32 -13.93 -35.08
N GLN A 81 11.41 -14.75 -35.61
CA GLN A 81 9.98 -14.48 -35.50
C GLN A 81 9.53 -14.47 -34.04
N ASP A 82 9.90 -15.48 -33.26
CA ASP A 82 9.57 -15.59 -31.83
C ASP A 82 10.15 -14.40 -31.03
N ASP A 83 11.40 -14.00 -31.32
CA ASP A 83 12.05 -12.86 -30.67
C ASP A 83 11.33 -11.52 -31.02
N LEU A 84 10.89 -11.36 -32.28
CA LEU A 84 10.14 -10.18 -32.74
C LEU A 84 8.73 -10.13 -32.14
N ASP A 85 8.02 -11.25 -32.11
CA ASP A 85 6.68 -11.35 -31.55
C ASP A 85 6.71 -11.10 -30.03
N SER A 86 7.68 -11.69 -29.33
CA SER A 86 7.91 -11.44 -27.90
C SER A 86 8.23 -9.97 -27.61
N ALA A 87 9.07 -9.34 -28.44
CA ALA A 87 9.37 -7.92 -28.31
C ALA A 87 8.15 -7.03 -28.56
N ALA A 88 7.32 -7.38 -29.55
CA ALA A 88 6.08 -6.66 -29.84
C ALA A 88 5.06 -6.81 -28.69
N GLU A 89 4.88 -8.03 -28.18
CA GLU A 89 4.00 -8.31 -27.04
C GLU A 89 4.48 -7.59 -25.77
N SER A 90 5.78 -7.61 -25.49
CA SER A 90 6.37 -6.90 -24.36
C SER A 90 6.15 -5.38 -24.46
N LYS A 91 6.31 -4.79 -25.65
CA LYS A 91 6.00 -3.37 -25.88
C LYS A 91 4.51 -3.07 -25.69
N ALA A 92 3.63 -3.94 -26.19
CA ALA A 92 2.18 -3.76 -26.03
C ALA A 92 1.77 -3.82 -24.55
N LYS A 93 2.27 -4.82 -23.81
CA LYS A 93 2.05 -4.94 -22.36
C LYS A 93 2.57 -3.73 -21.60
N ALA A 94 3.78 -3.27 -21.90
CA ALA A 94 4.35 -2.08 -21.26
C ALA A 94 3.53 -0.81 -21.53
N ALA A 95 2.99 -0.66 -22.75
CA ALA A 95 2.12 0.46 -23.09
C ALA A 95 0.75 0.39 -22.38
N GLU A 96 0.17 -0.80 -22.29
CA GLU A 96 -1.07 -1.03 -21.55
C GLU A 96 -0.89 -0.77 -20.05
N GLU A 97 0.18 -1.30 -19.47
CA GLU A 97 0.53 -1.11 -18.07
C GLU A 97 0.82 0.36 -17.75
N ALA A 98 1.55 1.07 -18.61
CA ALA A 98 1.77 2.52 -18.47
C ALA A 98 0.45 3.30 -18.48
N LYS A 99 -0.50 2.94 -19.36
CA LYS A 99 -1.83 3.55 -19.41
C LYS A 99 -2.63 3.26 -18.13
N SER A 100 -2.57 2.03 -17.63
CA SER A 100 -3.20 1.63 -16.36
C SER A 100 -2.62 2.41 -15.18
N TYR A 101 -1.29 2.55 -15.11
CA TYR A 101 -0.63 3.37 -14.09
C TYR A 101 -1.04 4.83 -14.15
N GLU A 102 -1.11 5.42 -15.34
CA GLU A 102 -1.54 6.80 -15.51
C GLU A 102 -3.01 6.99 -15.09
N GLN A 103 -3.88 6.01 -15.38
CA GLN A 103 -5.26 6.00 -14.88
C GLN A 103 -5.30 5.90 -13.35
N ALA A 104 -4.54 4.97 -12.75
CA ALA A 104 -4.46 4.79 -11.32
C ALA A 104 -3.98 6.06 -10.60
N ILE A 105 -2.97 6.75 -11.15
CA ILE A 105 -2.48 8.04 -10.60
C ILE A 105 -3.58 9.10 -10.68
N ARG A 106 -4.26 9.24 -11.82
CA ARG A 106 -5.37 10.20 -11.97
C ARG A 106 -6.50 9.92 -10.98
N ASP A 107 -6.86 8.66 -10.79
CA ASP A 107 -7.95 8.29 -9.89
C ASP A 107 -7.52 8.44 -8.42
N ALA A 108 -6.27 8.17 -8.07
CA ALA A 108 -5.71 8.47 -6.76
C ALA A 108 -5.74 9.97 -6.45
N HIS A 109 -5.42 10.83 -7.42
CA HIS A 109 -5.53 12.29 -7.25
C HIS A 109 -6.98 12.73 -7.05
N LYS A 110 -7.92 12.23 -7.86
CA LYS A 110 -9.35 12.52 -7.66
C LYS A 110 -9.85 12.08 -6.29
N GLU A 111 -9.41 10.92 -5.82
CA GLU A 111 -9.83 10.42 -4.52
C GLU A 111 -9.22 11.25 -3.38
N ALA A 112 -7.95 11.64 -3.50
CA ALA A 112 -7.33 12.58 -2.56
C ALA A 112 -8.09 13.92 -2.50
N ASP A 113 -8.45 14.47 -3.66
CA ASP A 113 -9.24 15.71 -3.74
C ASP A 113 -10.62 15.56 -3.10
N LYS A 114 -11.29 14.40 -3.30
CA LYS A 114 -12.56 14.09 -2.63
C LYS A 114 -12.40 13.99 -1.12
N ILE A 115 -11.38 13.29 -0.63
CA ILE A 115 -11.11 13.16 0.81
C ILE A 115 -10.88 14.54 1.43
N VAL A 116 -10.07 15.39 0.79
CA VAL A 116 -9.81 16.76 1.26
C VAL A 116 -11.10 17.60 1.23
N ALA A 117 -11.91 17.50 0.18
CA ALA A 117 -13.17 18.20 0.08
C ALA A 117 -14.18 17.74 1.15
N GLN A 118 -14.26 16.44 1.42
CA GLN A 118 -15.11 15.86 2.45
C GLN A 118 -14.65 16.28 3.85
N ALA A 119 -13.36 16.15 4.15
CA ALA A 119 -12.79 16.58 5.43
C ALA A 119 -13.04 18.08 5.70
N LYS A 120 -12.95 18.93 4.68
CA LYS A 120 -13.28 20.37 4.82
C LYS A 120 -14.77 20.59 5.13
N ARG A 121 -15.67 19.83 4.51
CA ARG A 121 -17.11 19.92 4.78
C ARG A 121 -17.44 19.45 6.19
N GLU A 122 -16.90 18.31 6.59
CA GLU A 122 -17.06 17.75 7.94
C GLU A 122 -16.50 18.71 9.00
N ALA A 123 -15.32 19.29 8.77
CA ALA A 123 -14.73 20.27 9.68
C ALA A 123 -15.57 21.55 9.82
N GLU A 124 -16.16 22.06 8.73
CA GLU A 124 -17.00 23.26 8.80
C GLU A 124 -18.35 22.95 9.47
N GLU A 125 -18.91 21.76 9.24
CA GLU A 125 -20.10 21.30 9.94
C GLU A 125 -19.84 21.13 11.44
N GLU A 126 -18.76 20.46 11.82
CA GLU A 126 -18.35 20.28 13.21
C GLU A 126 -18.10 21.63 13.89
N ARG A 127 -17.41 22.55 13.19
CA ARG A 127 -17.20 23.92 13.68
C ARG A 127 -18.52 24.63 13.95
N SER A 128 -19.47 24.54 13.02
CA SER A 128 -20.81 25.13 13.19
C SER A 128 -21.54 24.52 14.38
N GLN A 129 -21.48 23.20 14.54
CA GLN A 129 -22.09 22.49 15.67
C GLN A 129 -21.46 22.90 17.01
N ILE A 130 -20.13 23.00 17.08
CA ILE A 130 -19.40 23.44 18.27
C ILE A 130 -19.80 24.88 18.63
N LEU A 131 -19.82 25.79 17.65
CA LEU A 131 -20.23 27.18 17.88
C LEU A 131 -21.68 27.29 18.36
N ALA A 132 -22.60 26.53 17.74
CA ALA A 132 -24.00 26.50 18.14
C ALA A 132 -24.17 25.95 19.57
N LYS A 133 -23.42 24.88 19.92
CA LYS A 133 -23.41 24.32 21.27
C LYS A 133 -22.85 25.31 22.29
N ALA A 134 -21.72 25.95 21.99
CA ALA A 134 -21.11 26.95 22.86
C ALA A 134 -22.04 28.16 23.09
N GLN A 135 -22.75 28.62 22.07
CA GLN A 135 -23.75 29.69 22.22
C GLN A 135 -24.92 29.27 23.11
N ARG A 136 -25.44 28.06 22.95
CA ARG A 136 -26.50 27.52 23.82
C ARG A 136 -26.03 27.41 25.26
N GLU A 137 -24.84 26.83 25.49
CA GLU A 137 -24.27 26.71 26.83
C GLU A 137 -24.03 28.08 27.48
N ALA A 138 -23.53 29.06 26.72
CA ALA A 138 -23.38 30.43 27.21
C ALA A 138 -24.72 31.06 27.61
N SER A 139 -25.76 30.90 26.78
CA SER A 139 -27.11 31.38 27.08
C SER A 139 -27.70 30.70 28.32
N ASP A 140 -27.49 29.40 28.48
CA ASP A 140 -27.94 28.63 29.64
C ASP A 140 -27.22 29.07 30.92
N ILE A 141 -25.91 29.33 30.85
CA ILE A 141 -25.12 29.85 31.97
C ILE A 141 -25.65 31.22 32.39
N ILE A 142 -25.92 32.13 31.44
CA ILE A 142 -26.46 33.46 31.72
C ILE A 142 -27.84 33.34 32.39
N THR A 143 -28.72 32.49 31.85
CA THR A 143 -30.07 32.28 32.41
C THR A 143 -30.01 31.72 33.82
N LYS A 144 -29.16 30.72 34.07
CA LYS A 144 -28.92 30.17 35.41
C LYS A 144 -28.33 31.20 36.37
N SER A 145 -27.41 32.03 35.89
CA SER A 145 -26.77 33.08 36.68
C SER A 145 -27.79 34.15 37.10
N HIS A 146 -28.70 34.55 36.22
CA HIS A 146 -29.79 35.46 36.57
C HIS A 146 -30.69 34.88 37.67
N GLY A 147 -31.09 33.62 37.56
CA GLY A 147 -31.87 32.95 38.61
C GLY A 147 -31.13 32.85 39.94
N ALA A 148 -29.83 32.55 39.91
CA ALA A 148 -28.99 32.53 41.11
C ALA A 148 -28.87 33.91 41.76
N VAL A 149 -28.64 34.97 40.97
CA VAL A 149 -28.56 36.35 41.45
C VAL A 149 -29.89 36.80 42.07
N GLU A 150 -31.03 36.47 41.46
CA GLU A 150 -32.34 36.78 42.06
C GLU A 150 -32.55 36.08 43.39
N SER A 151 -32.20 34.79 43.48
CA SER A 151 -32.27 34.04 44.73
C SER A 151 -31.37 34.64 45.80
N GLU A 152 -30.14 35.02 45.44
CA GLU A 152 -29.17 35.59 46.39
C GLU A 152 -29.61 37.00 46.85
N ARG A 153 -30.17 37.80 45.94
CA ARG A 153 -30.75 39.10 46.28
C ARG A 153 -31.90 38.95 47.28
N LYS A 154 -32.78 37.96 47.10
CA LYS A 154 -33.87 37.69 48.06
C LYS A 154 -33.33 37.33 49.44
N LYS A 155 -32.30 36.47 49.52
CA LYS A 155 -31.64 36.13 50.78
C LYS A 155 -31.02 37.36 51.45
N ALA A 156 -30.25 38.15 50.69
CA ALA A 156 -29.64 39.38 51.21
C ALA A 156 -30.68 40.37 51.73
N MET A 157 -31.88 40.44 51.13
CA MET A 157 -32.97 41.29 51.62
C MET A 157 -33.61 40.78 52.91
N ILE A 158 -33.73 39.47 53.08
CA ILE A 158 -34.21 38.86 54.32
C ILE A 158 -33.18 39.14 55.44
N GLU A 159 -31.90 38.93 55.16
CA GLU A 159 -30.81 39.18 56.11
C GLU A 159 -30.73 40.66 56.51
N LEU A 160 -30.80 41.59 55.54
CA LEU A 160 -30.83 43.02 55.84
C LEU A 160 -32.05 43.40 56.68
N SER A 161 -33.22 42.83 56.40
CA SER A 161 -34.43 43.09 57.18
C SER A 161 -34.27 42.63 58.63
N SER A 162 -33.65 41.46 58.85
CA SER A 162 -33.31 40.98 60.19
C SER A 162 -32.36 41.92 60.91
N SER A 163 -31.26 42.34 60.25
CA SER A 163 -30.29 43.26 60.85
C SER A 163 -30.89 44.63 61.18
N VAL A 164 -31.83 45.13 60.38
CA VAL A 164 -32.54 46.39 60.66
C VAL A 164 -33.46 46.24 61.87
N VAL A 165 -34.14 45.10 62.02
CA VAL A 165 -34.97 44.80 63.21
C VAL A 165 -34.08 44.75 64.46
N ASP A 166 -32.98 44.01 64.41
CA ASP A 166 -32.05 43.88 65.54
C ASP A 166 -31.49 45.24 65.96
N LEU A 167 -31.06 46.07 64.99
CA LEU A 167 -30.57 47.42 65.25
C LEU A 167 -31.67 48.32 65.82
N SER A 168 -32.91 48.20 65.34
CA SER A 168 -34.04 48.97 65.85
C SER A 168 -34.36 48.61 67.30
N VAL A 169 -34.30 47.33 67.67
CA VAL A 169 -34.47 46.85 69.04
C VAL A 169 -33.32 47.33 69.94
N GLU A 170 -32.09 47.34 69.45
CA GLU A 170 -30.92 47.87 70.18
C GLU A 170 -31.07 49.37 70.46
N ILE A 171 -31.45 50.16 69.45
CA ILE A 171 -31.70 51.61 69.60
C ILE A 171 -32.85 51.85 70.59
N ALA A 172 -33.98 51.15 70.45
CA ALA A 172 -35.11 51.29 71.36
C ALA A 172 -34.72 50.94 72.81
N SER A 173 -33.97 49.85 73.01
CA SER A 173 -33.46 49.44 74.32
C SER A 173 -32.54 50.51 74.93
N LYS A 174 -31.70 51.15 74.12
CA LYS A 174 -30.76 52.19 74.56
C LYS A 174 -31.46 53.52 74.87
N VAL A 175 -32.49 53.89 74.11
CA VAL A 175 -33.33 55.07 74.38
C VAL A 175 -34.11 54.88 75.69
N ILE A 176 -34.78 53.74 75.85
CA ILE A 176 -35.48 53.40 77.10
C ILE A 176 -34.49 53.36 78.27
N GLY A 177 -33.34 52.72 78.11
CA GLY A 177 -32.33 52.60 79.17
C GLY A 177 -31.73 53.94 79.62
N ASN A 178 -31.67 54.96 78.76
CA ASN A 178 -31.09 56.26 79.09
C ASN A 178 -32.12 57.32 79.55
N GLU A 179 -33.40 57.23 79.16
CA GLU A 179 -34.42 58.23 79.53
C GLU A 179 -35.25 57.88 80.77
N LEU A 180 -35.13 56.67 81.35
CA LEU A 180 -35.99 56.26 82.46
C LEU A 180 -35.67 57.02 83.78
N SER A 181 -36.47 58.04 84.10
CA SER A 181 -36.58 58.61 85.45
C SER A 181 -37.59 57.82 86.31
N GLU A 182 -37.48 57.90 87.63
CA GLU A 182 -38.38 57.20 88.59
C GLU A 182 -39.88 57.47 88.32
N GLU A 183 -40.23 58.68 87.86
CA GLU A 183 -41.62 59.04 87.52
C GLU A 183 -42.14 58.30 86.28
N GLN A 184 -41.31 58.10 85.25
CA GLN A 184 -41.71 57.43 84.01
C GLN A 184 -41.90 55.91 84.23
N GLN A 185 -41.06 55.29 85.07
CA GLN A 185 -41.23 53.89 85.50
C GLN A 185 -42.58 53.67 86.19
N ARG A 186 -42.97 54.60 87.08
CA ARG A 186 -44.25 54.53 87.81
C ARG A 186 -45.45 54.64 86.87
N LYS A 187 -45.39 55.57 85.90
CA LYS A 187 -46.42 55.78 84.88
C LYS A 187 -46.56 54.58 83.94
N LEU A 188 -45.45 53.91 83.59
CA LEU A 188 -45.47 52.71 82.76
C LEU A 188 -46.08 51.52 83.52
N ALA A 189 -45.75 51.37 84.80
CA ALA A 189 -46.34 50.34 85.68
C ALA A 189 -47.86 50.53 85.83
N GLU A 190 -48.33 51.76 86.03
CA GLU A 190 -49.77 52.07 86.06
C GLU A 190 -50.48 51.76 84.73
N LYS A 191 -49.82 52.01 83.59
CA LYS A 191 -50.37 51.71 82.26
C LYS A 191 -50.47 50.20 81.99
N TYR A 192 -49.47 49.41 82.35
CA TYR A 192 -49.55 47.94 82.26
C TYR A 192 -50.60 47.38 83.21
N LEU A 193 -50.71 47.92 84.43
CA LEU A 193 -51.75 47.52 85.36
C LEU A 193 -53.14 47.83 84.79
N ALA A 194 -53.32 48.98 84.15
CA ALA A 194 -54.55 49.36 83.48
C ALA A 194 -54.89 48.40 82.31
N GLU A 195 -53.94 48.10 81.43
CA GLU A 195 -54.15 47.28 80.23
C GLU A 195 -54.40 45.79 80.55
N VAL A 196 -53.79 45.25 81.60
CA VAL A 196 -54.07 43.89 82.11
C VAL A 196 -55.35 43.84 82.97
N SER A 197 -55.79 44.99 83.50
CA SER A 197 -57.04 45.09 84.28
C SER A 197 -58.29 45.36 83.43
N VAL A 198 -58.17 45.57 82.12
CA VAL A 198 -59.33 45.56 81.21
C VAL A 198 -59.79 44.11 81.05
N PRO A 199 -60.97 43.73 81.58
CA PRO A 199 -61.41 42.35 81.56
C PRO A 199 -61.68 41.86 80.14
N ASP A 200 -61.22 40.64 79.89
CA ASP A 200 -61.61 39.77 78.79
C ASP A 200 -63.15 39.67 78.69
N GLU A 201 -63.71 40.20 77.60
CA GLU A 201 -65.06 39.86 77.16
C GLU A 201 -64.98 39.01 75.88
N ARG A 202 -64.66 37.72 76.11
CA ARG A 202 -64.95 36.51 75.30
C ARG A 202 -63.95 36.06 74.24
#